data_AF-A0A7X6Y0S5-F1
#
_entry.id   AF-A0A7X6Y0S5-F1
#
_cell.length_a   1.000
_cell.length_b   1.000
_cell.length_c   1.000
_cell.angle_alpha   90.00
_cell.angle_beta   90.00
_cell.angle_gamma   90.00
#
_symmetry.space_group_name_H-M   'P 1'
#
loop_
_entity.id
_entity.type
_entity.pdbx_description
1 polymer ?
#
loop_
_entity_poly.entity_id
_entity_poly.type
_entity_poly.pdbx_seq_one_letter_code
_entity_poly.pdbx_strand_id
1 'polypeptide(L)'
;ELRKIAIETGKRLGLAIHEKGTVVVIQGPRFSTVAESRWFSSMGWEVINMTQYPECYLAKELGICYANIALITDYDAGLEGRDDIKPVTHEEVLKVFEASIENVKKMLFEIIGNIDLGQWNCKCCEL
;
A
#
# COMPACT_ATOMS: atom_id res chain seq x y z
N GLU A 1 12.55 9.17 5.26
CA GLU A 1 12.50 10.19 4.20
C GLU A 1 11.67 9.75 2.99
N LEU A 2 11.89 8.55 2.44
CA LEU A 2 11.10 8.00 1.30
C LEU A 2 9.59 8.22 1.41
N ARG A 3 8.98 7.87 2.54
CA ARG A 3 7.54 8.07 2.76
C ARG A 3 7.12 9.54 2.60
N LYS A 4 7.94 10.48 3.08
CA LYS A 4 7.66 11.92 2.95
C LYS A 4 7.72 12.35 1.48
N ILE A 5 8.75 11.95 0.75
CA ILE A 5 8.90 12.21 -0.69
C ILE A 5 7.70 11.66 -1.46
N ALA A 6 7.26 10.44 -1.13
CA ALA A 6 6.09 9.83 -1.75
C ALA A 6 4.81 10.63 -1.48
N ILE A 7 4.53 11.01 -0.23
CA ILE A 7 3.35 11.81 0.14
C ILE A 7 3.35 13.15 -0.59
N GLU A 8 4.46 13.89 -0.55
CA GLU A 8 4.58 15.20 -1.20
C GLU A 8 4.41 15.10 -2.72
N THR A 9 4.99 14.06 -3.33
CA THR A 9 4.84 13.82 -4.76
C THR A 9 3.40 13.49 -5.14
N GLY A 10 2.73 12.62 -4.40
CA GLY A 10 1.33 12.29 -4.67
C GLY A 10 0.41 13.51 -4.55
N LYS A 11 0.61 14.34 -3.51
CA LYS A 11 -0.14 15.61 -3.34
C LYS A 11 0.10 16.58 -4.50
N ARG A 12 1.34 16.76 -4.93
CA ARG A 12 1.70 17.63 -6.07
C ARG A 12 1.10 17.16 -7.39
N LEU A 13 0.97 15.85 -7.58
CA LEU A 13 0.31 15.26 -8.73
C LEU A 13 -1.22 15.31 -8.66
N GLY A 14 -1.81 15.86 -7.57
CA GLY A 14 -3.26 15.93 -7.38
C GLY A 14 -3.91 14.58 -7.10
N LEU A 15 -3.14 13.58 -6.65
CA LEU A 15 -3.65 12.26 -6.32
C LEU A 15 -4.25 12.25 -4.90
N ALA A 16 -5.31 11.47 -4.70
CA ALA A 16 -5.82 11.19 -3.36
C ALA A 16 -4.83 10.27 -2.63
N ILE A 17 -4.28 10.74 -1.51
CA ILE A 17 -3.24 10.04 -0.73
C ILE A 17 -3.65 9.96 0.73
N HIS A 18 -3.59 8.74 1.28
CA HIS A 18 -3.57 8.50 2.71
C HIS A 18 -2.12 8.47 3.20
N GLU A 19 -1.75 9.36 4.12
CA GLU A 19 -0.34 9.53 4.55
C GLU A 19 0.18 8.41 5.46
N LYS A 20 -0.74 7.64 6.03
CA LYS A 20 -0.48 6.54 6.96
C LYS A 20 -1.53 5.46 6.76
N GLY A 21 -1.17 4.24 7.12
CA GLY A 21 -2.03 3.06 7.05
C GLY A 21 -1.33 1.87 7.69
N THR A 22 -2.06 1.09 8.48
CA THR A 22 -1.61 -0.18 9.07
C THR A 22 -2.09 -1.33 8.20
N VAL A 23 -1.16 -2.13 7.69
CA VAL A 23 -1.47 -3.18 6.71
C VAL A 23 -1.42 -4.56 7.33
N VAL A 24 -2.50 -5.33 7.18
CA VAL A 24 -2.50 -6.77 7.49
C VAL A 24 -2.03 -7.55 6.27
N VAL A 25 -1.07 -8.45 6.48
CA VAL A 25 -0.57 -9.34 5.43
C VAL A 25 -1.09 -10.74 5.69
N ILE A 26 -1.89 -11.26 4.76
CA ILE A 26 -2.41 -12.64 4.79
C ILE A 26 -1.67 -13.52 3.78
N GLN A 27 -1.69 -14.83 3.96
CA GLN A 27 -0.96 -15.75 3.06
C GLN A 27 -1.53 -15.83 1.63
N GLY A 28 -2.83 -15.64 1.43
CA GLY A 28 -3.47 -15.96 0.15
C GLY A 28 -3.42 -17.47 -0.19
N PRO A 29 -3.69 -17.88 -1.45
CA PRO A 29 -4.15 -17.05 -2.57
C PRO A 29 -5.65 -16.72 -2.48
N ARG A 30 -6.36 -17.26 -1.48
CA ARG A 30 -7.76 -16.93 -1.22
C ARG A 30 -7.88 -15.51 -0.66
N PHE A 31 -8.97 -14.84 -1.00
CA PHE A 31 -9.40 -13.64 -0.26
C PHE A 31 -9.90 -14.01 1.14
N SER A 32 -10.03 -12.98 1.97
CA SER A 32 -10.59 -13.12 3.31
C SER A 32 -12.06 -13.50 3.24
N THR A 33 -12.50 -14.28 4.22
CA THR A 33 -13.93 -14.41 4.51
C THR A 33 -14.46 -13.12 5.14
N VAL A 34 -15.77 -12.91 5.13
CA VAL A 34 -16.41 -11.77 5.81
C VAL A 34 -16.06 -11.72 7.30
N ALA A 35 -15.95 -12.87 7.97
CA ALA A 35 -15.60 -12.94 9.38
C ALA A 35 -14.16 -12.46 9.64
N GLU A 36 -13.22 -12.85 8.79
CA GLU A 36 -11.82 -12.38 8.87
C GLU A 36 -11.73 -10.88 8.59
N SER A 37 -12.39 -10.40 7.54
CA SER A 37 -12.42 -8.97 7.18
C SER A 37 -12.96 -8.09 8.32
N ARG A 38 -14.05 -8.53 8.97
CA ARG A 38 -14.61 -7.87 10.16
C ARG A 38 -13.62 -7.88 11.32
N TRP A 39 -12.97 -9.01 11.57
CA TRP A 39 -12.00 -9.10 12.64
C TRP A 39 -10.83 -8.15 12.41
N PHE A 40 -10.26 -8.11 11.19
CA PHE A 40 -9.20 -7.17 10.84
C PHE A 40 -9.65 -5.71 11.01
N SER A 41 -10.82 -5.34 10.49
CA SER A 41 -11.35 -3.99 10.64
C SER A 41 -11.52 -3.60 12.12
N SER A 42 -12.05 -4.51 12.95
CA SER A 42 -12.27 -4.28 14.39
C SER A 42 -10.97 -4.13 15.19
N MET A 43 -9.87 -4.70 14.68
CA MET A 43 -8.54 -4.62 15.28
C MET A 43 -7.76 -3.38 14.82
N GLY A 44 -8.36 -2.54 13.95
CA GLY A 44 -7.76 -1.27 13.50
C GLY A 44 -6.81 -1.41 12.31
N TRP A 45 -6.86 -2.53 11.57
CA TRP A 45 -6.15 -2.66 10.30
C TRP A 45 -6.85 -1.81 9.23
N GLU A 46 -6.08 -1.10 8.41
CA GLU A 46 -6.60 -0.13 7.43
C GLU A 46 -6.52 -0.64 6.00
N VAL A 47 -5.59 -1.56 5.72
CA VAL A 47 -5.37 -2.16 4.39
C VAL A 47 -5.06 -3.64 4.55
N ILE A 48 -5.42 -4.46 3.56
CA ILE A 48 -5.06 -5.88 3.48
C ILE A 48 -4.27 -6.15 2.19
N ASN A 49 -3.22 -6.97 2.27
CA ASN A 49 -2.54 -7.53 1.09
C ASN A 49 -1.89 -8.89 1.39
N MET A 50 -1.06 -9.38 0.46
CA MET A 50 -0.42 -10.69 0.54
C MET A 50 1.10 -10.67 0.33
N THR A 51 1.74 -9.49 0.24
CA THR A 51 3.12 -9.38 -0.27
C THR A 51 4.08 -8.58 0.59
N GLN A 52 3.60 -7.67 1.45
CA GLN A 52 4.49 -6.77 2.19
C GLN A 52 5.37 -7.47 3.22
N TYR A 53 4.90 -8.57 3.79
CA TYR A 53 5.70 -9.44 4.65
C TYR A 53 6.05 -10.73 3.87
N PRO A 54 7.33 -11.15 3.84
CA PRO A 54 8.48 -10.63 4.61
C PRO A 54 9.30 -9.52 3.91
N GLU A 55 8.87 -9.00 2.75
CA GLU A 55 9.65 -8.06 1.92
C GLU A 55 10.22 -6.86 2.69
N CYS A 56 9.41 -6.19 3.51
CA CYS A 56 9.85 -5.00 4.23
C CYS A 56 10.91 -5.30 5.31
N TYR A 57 10.86 -6.50 5.90
CA TYR A 57 11.85 -6.95 6.90
C TYR A 57 13.16 -7.33 6.22
N LEU A 58 13.10 -8.08 5.12
CA LEU A 58 14.28 -8.46 4.35
C LEU A 58 15.01 -7.23 3.80
N ALA A 59 14.27 -6.23 3.31
CA ALA A 59 14.87 -4.95 2.89
C ALA A 59 15.62 -4.28 4.03
N LYS A 60 15.02 -4.25 5.24
CA LYS A 60 15.68 -3.69 6.43
C LYS A 60 16.93 -4.47 6.83
N GLU A 61 16.90 -5.80 6.82
CA GLU A 61 18.06 -6.65 7.14
C GLU A 61 19.24 -6.41 6.17
N LEU A 62 18.94 -6.07 4.92
CA LEU A 62 19.94 -5.71 3.91
C LEU A 62 20.39 -4.23 3.97
N GLY A 63 19.89 -3.45 4.93
CA GLY A 63 20.16 -2.01 5.01
C GLY A 63 19.50 -1.19 3.89
N ILE A 64 18.51 -1.75 3.19
CA ILE A 64 17.81 -1.08 2.10
C ILE A 64 16.67 -0.25 2.68
N CYS A 65 16.66 1.04 2.35
CA CYS A 65 15.59 1.94 2.76
C CYS A 65 14.33 1.65 1.97
N TYR A 66 13.28 1.26 2.68
CA TYR A 66 12.06 0.74 2.09
C TYR A 66 10.87 1.67 2.35
N ALA A 67 10.03 1.87 1.34
CA ALA A 67 8.71 2.46 1.46
C ALA A 67 7.76 1.75 0.51
N ASN A 68 6.53 1.54 0.97
CA ASN A 68 5.48 0.93 0.17
C ASN A 68 4.46 2.00 -0.27
N ILE A 69 3.99 1.88 -1.51
CA ILE A 69 2.85 2.62 -2.04
C ILE A 69 1.72 1.61 -2.26
N ALA A 70 0.73 1.62 -1.37
CA ALA A 70 -0.43 0.74 -1.47
C ALA A 70 -1.50 1.39 -2.35
N LEU A 71 -1.82 0.75 -3.48
CA LEU A 71 -2.96 1.11 -4.30
C LEU A 71 -4.21 0.41 -3.74
N ILE A 72 -5.20 1.19 -3.31
CA ILE A 72 -6.47 0.65 -2.83
C ILE A 72 -7.32 0.27 -4.05
N THR A 73 -7.44 -1.03 -4.32
CA THR A 73 -8.17 -1.55 -5.48
C THR A 73 -9.62 -1.90 -5.18
N ASP A 74 -9.93 -2.18 -3.91
CA ASP A 74 -11.20 -2.73 -3.49
C ASP A 74 -11.41 -2.58 -1.97
N TYR A 75 -12.57 -3.02 -1.50
CA TYR A 75 -12.97 -3.04 -0.09
C TYR A 75 -13.03 -4.47 0.48
N ASP A 76 -12.15 -5.37 0.03
CA ASP A 76 -12.04 -6.78 0.46
C ASP A 76 -13.39 -7.53 0.37
N ALA A 77 -13.85 -8.18 1.44
CA ALA A 77 -15.11 -8.94 1.45
C ALA A 77 -16.37 -8.06 1.50
N GLY A 78 -16.24 -6.74 1.36
CA GLY A 78 -17.30 -5.75 1.49
C GLY A 78 -17.17 -4.93 2.79
N LEU A 79 -17.78 -3.75 2.82
CA LEU A 79 -17.78 -2.88 4.00
C LEU A 79 -18.98 -3.22 4.91
N GLU A 80 -18.75 -3.48 6.19
CA GLU A 80 -19.82 -3.77 7.13
C GLU A 80 -20.81 -2.58 7.22
N GLY A 81 -22.11 -2.86 7.07
CA GLY A 81 -23.17 -1.84 7.04
C GLY A 81 -23.44 -1.22 5.66
N ARG A 82 -22.79 -1.72 4.60
CA ARG A 82 -22.99 -1.29 3.21
C ARG A 82 -23.22 -2.50 2.30
N ASP A 83 -24.46 -2.99 2.29
CA ASP A 83 -24.88 -4.13 1.45
C ASP A 83 -24.77 -3.84 -0.06
N ASP A 84 -24.52 -2.58 -0.45
CA ASP A 84 -24.21 -2.16 -1.82
C ASP A 84 -22.78 -2.53 -2.26
N ILE A 85 -21.87 -2.83 -1.32
CA ILE A 85 -20.46 -3.14 -1.60
C ILE A 85 -20.26 -4.64 -1.58
N LYS A 86 -20.16 -5.22 -2.79
CA LYS A 86 -19.96 -6.66 -2.99
C LYS A 86 -18.53 -7.10 -2.65
N PRO A 87 -18.32 -8.40 -2.31
CA PRO A 87 -16.99 -8.96 -2.16
C PRO A 87 -16.17 -8.80 -3.43
N VAL A 88 -14.88 -8.49 -3.27
CA VAL A 88 -13.96 -8.28 -4.37
C VAL A 88 -13.77 -9.53 -5.23
N THR A 89 -13.70 -9.31 -6.54
CA THR A 89 -13.25 -10.30 -7.52
C THR A 89 -11.90 -9.91 -8.12
N HIS A 90 -11.16 -10.90 -8.62
CA HIS A 90 -9.86 -10.66 -9.27
C HIS A 90 -9.98 -9.69 -10.48
N GLU A 91 -11.09 -9.76 -11.22
CA GLU A 91 -11.33 -8.87 -12.37
C GLU A 91 -11.52 -7.41 -11.96
N GLU A 92 -12.15 -7.14 -10.81
CA GLU A 92 -12.34 -5.78 -10.30
C GLU A 92 -11.00 -5.17 -9.86
N VAL A 93 -10.15 -5.97 -9.21
CA VAL A 93 -8.79 -5.55 -8.86
C VAL A 93 -8.01 -5.12 -10.11
N LEU A 94 -8.05 -5.93 -11.17
CA LEU A 94 -7.34 -5.62 -12.42
C LEU A 94 -7.87 -4.36 -13.10
N LYS A 95 -9.19 -4.13 -13.11
CA LYS A 95 -9.79 -2.92 -13.69
C LYS A 95 -9.33 -1.65 -12.98
N VAL A 96 -9.33 -1.65 -11.65
CA VAL A 96 -8.88 -0.48 -10.86
C VAL A 96 -7.38 -0.28 -11.02
N PHE A 97 -6.63 -1.36 -11.09
CA PHE A 97 -5.19 -1.33 -11.35
C PHE A 97 -4.87 -0.70 -12.71
N GLU A 98 -5.53 -1.14 -13.79
CA GLU A 98 -5.35 -0.59 -15.14
C GLU A 98 -5.73 0.90 -15.21
N ALA A 99 -6.78 1.32 -14.52
CA ALA A 99 -7.17 2.74 -14.45
C ALA A 99 -6.15 3.61 -13.69
N SER A 100 -5.37 3.00 -12.79
CA SER A 100 -4.48 3.73 -11.87
C SER A 100 -2.99 3.61 -12.23
N ILE A 101 -2.62 2.67 -13.11
CA ILE A 101 -1.22 2.30 -13.36
C ILE A 101 -0.39 3.48 -13.87
N GLU A 102 -0.94 4.32 -14.73
CA GLU A 102 -0.21 5.48 -15.28
C GLU A 102 0.05 6.54 -14.22
N ASN A 103 -0.88 6.73 -13.27
CA ASN A 103 -0.68 7.61 -12.12
C ASN A 103 0.42 7.08 -11.20
N VAL A 104 0.42 5.77 -10.93
CA VAL A 104 1.45 5.11 -10.11
C VAL A 104 2.82 5.22 -10.78
N LYS A 105 2.93 4.94 -12.08
CA LYS A 105 4.18 5.10 -12.85
C LYS A 105 4.70 6.53 -12.77
N LYS A 106 3.85 7.52 -13.05
CA LYS A 106 4.22 8.94 -12.99
C LYS A 106 4.71 9.32 -11.59
N MET A 107 4.01 8.87 -10.56
CA MET A 107 4.40 9.08 -9.16
C MET A 107 5.76 8.44 -8.84
N LEU A 108 6.01 7.21 -9.31
CA LEU A 108 7.28 6.53 -9.11
C LEU A 108 8.46 7.27 -9.76
N PHE A 109 8.32 7.71 -11.01
CA PHE A 109 9.37 8.48 -11.69
C PHE A 109 9.67 9.80 -10.99
N GLU A 110 8.63 10.53 -10.56
CA GLU A 110 8.78 11.75 -9.79
C GLU A 110 9.45 11.50 -8.43
N ILE A 111 9.08 10.42 -7.72
CA ILE A 111 9.75 10.05 -6.47
C ILE A 111 11.23 9.81 -6.71
N ILE A 112 11.58 8.98 -7.70
CA ILE A 112 12.97 8.65 -8.04
C ILE A 112 13.76 9.93 -8.34
N GLY A 113 13.19 10.86 -9.11
CA GLY A 113 13.84 12.13 -9.44
C GLY A 113 14.02 13.09 -8.25
N ASN A 114 13.25 12.92 -7.17
CA ASN A 114 13.32 13.75 -5.96
C ASN A 114 14.11 13.08 -4.81
N ILE A 115 14.68 11.89 -5.03
CA ILE A 115 15.59 11.26 -4.06
C ILE A 115 16.95 11.97 -4.11
N ASP A 116 17.34 12.59 -3.00
CA ASP A 116 18.70 13.09 -2.82
C ASP A 116 19.61 11.96 -2.34
N LEU A 117 20.57 11.55 -3.19
CA LEU A 117 21.53 10.49 -2.88
C LEU A 117 22.70 10.99 -2.00
N GLY A 118 22.90 12.30 -1.88
CA GLY A 118 23.98 12.91 -1.10
C GLY A 118 23.62 13.20 0.35
N GLN A 119 22.33 13.35 0.65
CA GLN A 119 21.80 13.59 1.99
C GLN A 119 20.67 12.62 2.31
N TRP A 120 21.03 11.47 2.89
CA TRP A 120 20.09 10.41 3.19
C TRP A 120 20.10 10.04 4.67
N ASN A 121 19.00 10.32 5.36
CA ASN A 121 18.79 9.98 6.76
C ASN A 121 17.81 8.81 6.88
N CYS A 122 18.36 7.60 6.81
CA CYS A 122 17.61 6.37 6.92
C CYS A 122 18.22 5.41 7.93
N LYS A 123 17.40 5.10 8.94
CA LYS A 123 17.76 4.21 10.04
C LYS A 123 17.82 2.73 9.67
N CYS A 124 17.52 2.35 8.42
CA CYS A 124 17.61 0.94 8.02
C CYS A 124 19.06 0.46 7.97
N CYS A 125 20.02 1.37 7.78
CA CYS A 125 21.45 1.08 7.82
C CYS A 125 22.02 1.06 9.24
N GLU A 126 21.24 1.45 10.25
CA GLU A 126 21.61 1.49 11.67
C GLU A 126 21.12 0.21 12.34
N LEU A 127 21.82 -0.91 12.11
CA LEU A 127 21.63 -2.17 12.84
C LEU A 127 22.58 -2.25 14.03
#